data_AF-A0AAV1ZKQ4-F1
#
_entry.id   AF-A0AAV1ZKQ4-F1
#
_cell.length_a   1.000
_cell.length_b   1.000
_cell.length_c   1.000
_cell.angle_alpha   90.00
_cell.angle_beta   90.00
_cell.angle_gamma   90.00
#
_symmetry.space_group_name_H-M   'P 1'
#
loop_
_entity.id
_entity.type
_entity.pdbx_description
1 polymer ?
#
loop_
_entity_poly.entity_id
_entity_poly.type
_entity_poly.pdbx_seq_one_letter_code
_entity_poly.pdbx_strand_id
1 'polypeptide(L)'
;MSDLENLTLQEKDVYDFAYDIAQDFEKIINSLDNEQIVPLINKVIKVLELLEQSVKKIECLEKENSDLKCKYMHLTTEKTANEAETRNSKLAFEELEESYSQECVVLKAFIDKLKAENKVLQNALAEKNDISPEIGDSYKAVIDDQEKLISKLKASLRQRENQLEKNYLNIEALNTRIDHLLELNKALHIQYQQAKNQAAISNFEKNECEIKLCHKKQEILFLEDKLHTLKMSFLEKNEALKDSECKSDDEKLYLNEESLNFLLQEQDELKQRVLKLQIELASVKNQNEEYRMQLKSLSNMQNPKTVGGRGRIQEIFHLFLGVININSGMCWFRGI
;
A
#
# COMPACT_ATOMS: atom_id res chain seq x y z
N MET A 1 -32.07 16.89 12.85
CA MET A 1 -32.05 15.57 13.55
C MET A 1 -30.88 14.77 12.98
N SER A 2 -29.67 15.36 12.97
CA SER A 2 -28.60 14.90 12.08
C SER A 2 -27.30 14.58 12.83
N ASP A 3 -27.27 14.84 14.14
CA ASP A 3 -26.04 14.75 14.94
C ASP A 3 -26.07 13.60 15.97
N LEU A 4 -27.12 12.76 15.95
CA LEU A 4 -27.27 11.64 16.88
C LEU A 4 -26.94 10.26 16.27
N GLU A 5 -26.62 10.20 14.97
CA GLU A 5 -26.50 8.92 14.23
C GLU A 5 -25.11 8.27 14.26
N ASN A 6 -24.10 8.89 14.89
CA ASN A 6 -22.72 8.37 14.83
C ASN A 6 -21.99 8.27 16.17
N LEU A 7 -22.69 8.34 17.30
CA LEU A 7 -22.07 8.03 18.60
C LEU A 7 -22.25 6.54 18.89
N THR A 8 -21.37 5.71 18.33
CA THR A 8 -21.30 4.28 18.66
C THR A 8 -20.69 4.14 20.06
N LEU A 9 -21.55 4.06 21.07
CA LEU A 9 -21.15 3.86 22.46
C LEU A 9 -20.48 2.48 22.59
N GLN A 10 -19.20 2.45 22.96
CA GLN A 10 -18.43 1.23 23.19
C GLN A 10 -18.40 0.86 24.67
N GLU A 11 -18.05 -0.40 24.97
CA GLU A 11 -17.89 -0.88 26.35
C GLU A 11 -16.94 0.03 27.18
N LYS A 12 -15.90 0.56 26.53
CA LYS A 12 -14.94 1.50 27.15
C LYS A 12 -15.57 2.81 27.59
N ASP A 13 -16.48 3.35 26.79
CA ASP A 13 -17.16 4.61 27.11
C ASP A 13 -18.01 4.46 28.39
N VAL A 14 -18.60 3.28 28.60
CA VAL A 14 -19.35 2.97 29.83
C VAL A 14 -18.42 2.96 31.05
N TYR A 15 -17.20 2.45 30.91
CA TYR A 15 -16.21 2.46 31.99
C TYR A 15 -15.68 3.87 32.30
N ASP A 16 -15.45 4.69 31.27
CA ASP A 16 -15.03 6.07 31.45
C ASP A 16 -16.12 6.89 32.18
N PHE A 17 -17.38 6.74 31.77
CA PHE A 17 -18.51 7.36 32.49
C PHE A 17 -18.66 6.84 33.92
N ALA A 18 -18.45 5.54 34.15
CA ALA A 18 -18.51 4.96 35.49
C ALA A 18 -17.42 5.55 36.41
N TYR A 19 -16.22 5.82 35.87
CA TYR A 19 -15.13 6.45 36.60
C TYR A 19 -15.45 7.91 36.98
N ASP A 20 -15.94 8.70 36.03
CA ASP A 20 -16.33 10.09 36.29
C ASP A 20 -17.45 10.18 37.34
N ILE A 21 -18.46 9.33 37.20
CA ILE A 21 -19.57 9.22 38.15
C ILE A 21 -19.06 8.81 39.54
N ALA A 22 -18.10 7.88 39.63
CA ALA A 22 -17.52 7.46 40.89
C ALA A 22 -16.75 8.60 41.58
N GLN A 23 -16.01 9.40 40.82
CA GLN A 23 -15.29 10.58 41.33
C GLN A 23 -16.27 11.63 41.89
N ASP A 24 -17.41 11.83 41.23
CA ASP A 24 -18.43 12.76 41.70
C ASP A 24 -19.14 12.24 42.96
N PHE A 25 -19.41 10.93 43.05
CA PHE A 25 -19.91 10.34 44.30
C PHE A 25 -18.90 10.44 45.45
N GLU A 26 -17.60 10.32 45.20
CA GLU A 26 -16.56 10.52 46.21
C GLU A 26 -16.60 11.95 46.78
N LYS A 27 -16.73 12.96 45.92
CA LYS A 27 -16.90 14.38 46.35
C LYS A 27 -18.16 14.56 47.20
N ILE A 28 -19.28 13.93 46.82
CA ILE A 28 -20.55 14.05 47.54
C ILE A 28 -20.48 13.34 48.90
N ILE A 29 -19.91 12.12 48.96
CA ILE A 29 -19.68 11.36 50.21
C ILE A 29 -18.87 12.17 51.22
N ASN A 30 -17.87 12.93 50.76
CA ASN A 30 -17.07 13.78 51.64
C ASN A 30 -17.85 14.98 52.24
N SER A 31 -19.07 15.25 51.76
CA SER A 31 -19.88 16.41 52.14
C SER A 31 -21.24 16.10 52.82
N LEU A 32 -21.74 14.86 52.70
CA LEU A 32 -23.06 14.45 53.19
C LEU A 32 -22.99 13.17 54.04
N ASP A 33 -24.01 12.93 54.87
CA ASP A 33 -24.13 11.70 55.65
C ASP A 33 -24.34 10.46 54.74
N ASN A 34 -23.48 9.46 54.93
CA ASN A 34 -23.36 8.26 54.09
C ASN A 34 -24.65 7.42 53.97
N GLU A 35 -25.55 7.48 54.95
CA GLU A 35 -26.72 6.60 55.02
C GLU A 35 -27.72 6.82 53.88
N GLN A 36 -27.77 8.02 53.28
CA GLN A 36 -28.69 8.34 52.19
C GLN A 36 -28.09 8.09 50.79
N ILE A 37 -26.77 8.11 50.66
CA ILE A 37 -26.06 8.04 49.37
C ILE A 37 -25.82 6.60 48.91
N VAL A 38 -25.51 5.68 49.84
CA VAL A 38 -25.25 4.26 49.55
C VAL A 38 -26.37 3.59 48.70
N PRO A 39 -27.67 3.74 49.00
CA PRO A 39 -28.72 3.15 48.16
C PRO A 39 -28.84 3.80 46.77
N LEU A 40 -28.41 5.05 46.60
CA LEU A 40 -28.34 5.70 45.29
C LEU A 40 -27.19 5.14 44.46
N ILE A 41 -26.00 4.98 45.06
CA ILE A 41 -24.83 4.37 44.41
C ILE A 41 -25.19 2.97 43.90
N ASN A 42 -25.84 2.14 44.71
CA ASN A 42 -26.26 0.79 44.30
C ASN A 42 -27.23 0.79 43.11
N LYS A 43 -28.11 1.81 43.00
CA LYS A 43 -28.99 1.96 41.84
C LYS A 43 -28.22 2.38 40.59
N VAL A 44 -27.24 3.29 40.74
CA VAL A 44 -26.40 3.73 39.62
C VAL A 44 -25.50 2.60 39.11
N ILE A 45 -24.90 1.81 40.00
CA ILE A 45 -24.15 0.60 39.62
C ILE A 45 -25.04 -0.32 38.79
N LYS A 46 -26.26 -0.60 39.25
CA LYS A 46 -27.20 -1.47 38.52
C LYS A 46 -27.59 -0.92 37.14
N VAL A 47 -27.70 0.41 37.00
CA VAL A 47 -27.95 1.05 35.70
C VAL A 47 -26.73 0.93 34.79
N LEU A 48 -25.51 1.13 35.32
CA LEU A 48 -24.26 0.97 34.57
C LEU A 48 -24.03 -0.48 34.14
N GLU A 49 -24.34 -1.47 34.98
CA GLU A 49 -24.31 -2.90 34.62
C GLU A 49 -25.27 -3.23 33.46
N LEU A 50 -26.51 -2.70 33.52
CA LEU A 50 -27.49 -2.89 32.45
C LEU A 50 -27.07 -2.18 31.15
N LEU A 51 -26.43 -1.02 31.27
CA LEU A 51 -25.87 -0.29 30.14
C LEU A 51 -24.73 -1.08 29.48
N GLU A 52 -23.78 -1.60 30.27
CA GLU A 52 -22.69 -2.46 29.78
C GLU A 52 -23.23 -3.68 29.04
N GLN A 53 -24.20 -4.39 29.61
CA GLN A 53 -24.85 -5.54 28.96
C GLN A 53 -25.54 -5.14 27.65
N SER A 54 -26.18 -3.97 27.62
CA SER A 54 -26.86 -3.47 26.42
C SER A 54 -25.85 -3.11 25.33
N VAL A 55 -24.75 -2.45 25.68
CA VAL A 55 -23.66 -2.09 24.76
C VAL A 55 -23.01 -3.35 24.18
N LYS A 56 -22.65 -4.32 25.02
CA LYS A 56 -22.11 -5.63 24.57
C LYS A 56 -23.03 -6.33 23.59
N LYS A 57 -24.34 -6.30 23.85
CA LYS A 57 -25.34 -6.89 22.95
C LYS A 57 -25.39 -6.15 21.61
N ILE A 58 -25.33 -4.82 21.62
CA ILE A 58 -25.31 -4.01 20.41
C ILE A 58 -24.04 -4.31 19.59
N GLU A 59 -22.86 -4.30 20.20
CA GLU A 59 -21.60 -4.63 19.52
C GLU A 59 -21.63 -6.03 18.89
N CYS A 60 -22.19 -7.01 19.61
CA CYS A 60 -22.36 -8.37 19.09
C CYS A 60 -23.31 -8.41 17.87
N LEU A 61 -24.44 -7.71 17.95
CA LEU A 61 -25.41 -7.62 16.85
C LEU A 61 -24.85 -6.84 15.65
N GLU A 62 -24.07 -5.79 15.88
CA GLU A 62 -23.39 -5.04 14.82
C GLU A 62 -22.37 -5.91 14.09
N LYS A 63 -21.60 -6.71 14.84
CA LYS A 63 -20.67 -7.69 14.28
C LYS A 63 -21.41 -8.74 13.45
N GLU A 64 -22.49 -9.32 13.98
CA GLU A 64 -23.31 -10.29 13.24
C GLU A 64 -23.91 -9.67 11.97
N ASN A 65 -24.42 -8.43 12.06
CA ASN A 65 -24.96 -7.70 10.92
C ASN A 65 -23.87 -7.42 9.86
N SER A 66 -22.66 -7.05 10.28
CA SER A 66 -21.50 -6.91 9.39
C SER A 66 -21.14 -8.23 8.70
N ASP A 67 -21.11 -9.34 9.44
CA ASP A 67 -20.83 -10.67 8.90
C ASP A 67 -21.92 -11.11 7.91
N LEU A 68 -23.19 -10.87 8.22
CA LEU A 68 -24.32 -11.15 7.33
C LEU A 68 -24.28 -10.32 6.06
N LYS A 69 -23.95 -9.02 6.15
CA LYS A 69 -23.75 -8.16 4.98
C LYS A 69 -22.62 -8.67 4.11
N CYS A 70 -21.49 -9.07 4.70
CA CYS A 70 -20.36 -9.65 3.98
C CYS A 70 -20.76 -10.93 3.23
N LYS A 71 -21.45 -11.85 3.92
CA LYS A 71 -21.98 -13.09 3.31
C LYS A 71 -22.99 -12.80 2.20
N TYR A 72 -23.89 -11.84 2.39
CA TYR A 72 -24.85 -11.44 1.39
C TYR A 72 -24.17 -10.89 0.14
N MET A 73 -23.17 -10.02 0.31
CA MET A 73 -22.39 -9.50 -0.82
C MET A 73 -21.67 -10.63 -1.56
N HIS A 74 -21.03 -11.55 -0.83
CA HIS A 74 -20.35 -12.70 -1.41
C HIS A 74 -21.31 -13.60 -2.22
N LEU A 75 -22.44 -13.98 -1.64
CA LEU A 75 -23.46 -14.79 -2.32
C LEU A 75 -24.07 -14.08 -3.53
N THR A 76 -24.25 -12.76 -3.46
CA THR A 76 -24.74 -11.98 -4.60
C THR A 76 -23.71 -11.96 -5.74
N THR A 77 -22.43 -11.82 -5.42
CA THR A 77 -21.36 -11.91 -6.43
C THR A 77 -21.24 -13.30 -7.04
N GLU A 78 -21.35 -14.35 -6.22
CA GLU A 78 -21.32 -15.74 -6.71
C GLU A 78 -22.53 -16.05 -7.60
N LYS A 79 -23.72 -15.64 -7.19
CA LYS A 79 -24.95 -15.79 -7.98
C LYS A 79 -24.83 -15.12 -9.34
N THR A 80 -24.38 -13.86 -9.37
CA THR A 80 -24.21 -13.11 -10.63
C THR A 80 -23.13 -13.71 -11.52
N ALA A 81 -22.04 -14.22 -10.95
CA ALA A 81 -21.00 -14.93 -11.70
C ALA A 81 -21.54 -16.23 -12.32
N ASN A 82 -22.28 -17.03 -11.55
CA ASN A 82 -22.88 -18.28 -12.03
C ASN A 82 -23.96 -18.04 -13.10
N GLU A 83 -24.77 -16.99 -12.95
CA GLU A 83 -25.73 -16.58 -13.99
C GLU A 83 -25.01 -16.13 -15.29
N ALA A 84 -23.88 -15.44 -15.18
CA ALA A 84 -23.07 -15.08 -16.34
C ALA A 84 -22.43 -16.30 -17.01
N GLU A 85 -21.89 -17.25 -16.24
CA GLU A 85 -21.30 -18.49 -16.75
C GLU A 85 -22.34 -19.36 -17.47
N THR A 86 -23.51 -19.54 -16.87
CA THR A 86 -24.61 -20.30 -17.49
C THR A 86 -25.12 -19.61 -18.76
N ARG A 87 -25.19 -18.28 -18.79
CA ARG A 87 -25.54 -17.52 -20.00
C ARG A 87 -24.48 -17.71 -21.09
N ASN A 88 -23.20 -17.60 -20.76
CA ASN A 88 -22.10 -17.77 -21.72
C ASN A 88 -22.07 -19.19 -22.28
N SER A 89 -22.30 -20.18 -21.42
CA SER A 89 -22.39 -21.59 -21.83
C SER A 89 -23.54 -21.79 -22.81
N LYS A 90 -24.73 -21.23 -22.54
CA LYS A 90 -25.88 -21.30 -23.47
C LYS A 90 -25.56 -20.68 -24.83
N LEU A 91 -24.95 -19.49 -24.85
CA LEU A 91 -24.56 -18.84 -26.10
C LEU A 91 -23.54 -19.68 -26.87
N ALA A 92 -22.55 -20.26 -26.21
CA ALA A 92 -21.58 -21.15 -26.84
C ALA A 92 -22.23 -22.42 -27.42
N PHE A 93 -23.26 -22.97 -26.74
CA PHE A 93 -24.05 -24.09 -27.27
C PHE A 93 -24.86 -23.69 -28.50
N GLU A 94 -25.51 -22.53 -28.47
CA GLU A 94 -26.28 -21.99 -29.62
C GLU A 94 -25.37 -21.75 -30.84
N GLU A 95 -24.18 -21.16 -30.64
CA GLU A 95 -23.18 -20.98 -31.70
C GLU A 95 -22.69 -22.31 -32.28
N LEU A 96 -22.46 -23.32 -31.42
CA LEU A 96 -22.06 -24.66 -31.87
C LEU A 96 -23.17 -25.34 -32.68
N GLU A 97 -24.42 -25.24 -32.24
CA GLU A 97 -25.58 -25.79 -32.95
C GLU A 97 -25.76 -25.11 -34.31
N GLU A 98 -25.60 -23.78 -34.38
CA GLU A 98 -25.64 -23.05 -35.64
C GLU A 98 -24.52 -23.48 -36.59
N SER A 99 -23.27 -23.57 -36.10
CA SER A 99 -22.13 -24.05 -36.89
C SER A 99 -22.37 -25.47 -37.41
N TYR A 100 -22.85 -26.38 -36.57
CA TYR A 100 -23.16 -27.75 -36.96
C TYR A 100 -24.27 -27.83 -38.00
N SER A 101 -25.32 -27.01 -37.86
CA SER A 101 -26.40 -26.91 -38.84
C SER A 101 -25.88 -26.41 -40.20
N GLN A 102 -25.04 -25.37 -40.20
CA GLN A 102 -24.41 -24.85 -41.41
C GLN A 102 -23.52 -25.90 -42.09
N GLU A 103 -22.69 -26.62 -41.33
CA GLU A 103 -21.87 -27.73 -41.84
C GLU A 103 -22.73 -28.84 -42.45
N CYS A 104 -23.82 -29.22 -41.79
CA CYS A 104 -24.76 -30.20 -42.33
C CYS A 104 -25.36 -29.77 -43.68
N VAL A 105 -25.70 -28.48 -43.82
CA VAL A 105 -26.21 -27.92 -45.09
C VAL A 105 -25.14 -27.97 -46.17
N VAL A 106 -23.90 -27.58 -45.86
CA VAL A 106 -22.77 -27.62 -46.80
C VAL A 106 -22.47 -29.04 -47.26
N LEU A 107 -22.42 -30.00 -46.33
CA LEU A 107 -22.20 -31.41 -46.64
C LEU A 107 -23.33 -31.99 -47.51
N LYS A 108 -24.58 -31.62 -47.23
CA LYS A 108 -25.72 -32.03 -48.05
C LYS A 108 -25.62 -31.48 -49.48
N ALA A 109 -25.29 -30.20 -49.63
CA ALA A 109 -25.06 -29.59 -50.93
C ALA A 109 -23.92 -30.28 -51.71
N PHE A 110 -22.85 -30.68 -51.00
CA PHE A 110 -21.74 -31.42 -51.59
C PHE A 110 -22.17 -32.82 -52.07
N ILE A 111 -22.95 -33.54 -51.26
CA ILE A 111 -23.52 -34.85 -51.65
C ILE A 111 -24.41 -34.70 -52.89
N ASP A 112 -25.27 -33.69 -52.93
CA ASP A 112 -26.18 -33.48 -54.06
C ASP A 112 -25.40 -33.12 -55.34
N LYS A 113 -24.33 -32.32 -55.23
CA LYS A 113 -23.41 -32.04 -56.35
C LYS A 113 -22.73 -33.31 -56.85
N LEU A 114 -22.18 -34.14 -55.96
CA LEU A 114 -21.56 -35.41 -56.34
C LEU A 114 -22.55 -36.38 -56.97
N LYS A 115 -23.80 -36.42 -56.49
CA LYS A 115 -24.87 -37.22 -57.11
C LYS A 115 -25.21 -36.73 -58.52
N ALA A 116 -25.29 -35.41 -58.72
CA ALA A 116 -25.52 -34.83 -60.02
C ALA A 116 -24.36 -35.17 -60.99
N GLU A 117 -23.12 -35.00 -60.55
CA GLU A 117 -21.93 -35.36 -61.34
C GLU A 117 -21.89 -36.85 -61.68
N ASN A 118 -22.15 -37.74 -60.72
CA ASN A 118 -22.25 -39.18 -60.98
C ASN A 118 -23.35 -39.52 -61.99
N LYS A 119 -24.51 -38.87 -61.92
CA LYS A 119 -25.60 -39.09 -62.88
C LYS A 119 -25.22 -38.61 -64.27
N VAL A 120 -24.55 -37.47 -64.39
CA VAL A 120 -24.03 -36.95 -65.67
C VAL A 120 -22.99 -37.90 -66.25
N LEU A 121 -22.04 -38.38 -65.44
CA LEU A 121 -21.03 -39.35 -65.88
C LEU A 121 -21.63 -40.70 -66.30
N GLN A 122 -22.62 -41.20 -65.56
CA GLN A 122 -23.36 -42.41 -65.92
C GLN A 122 -24.10 -42.25 -67.25
N ASN A 123 -24.79 -41.13 -67.45
CA ASN A 123 -25.47 -40.83 -68.71
C ASN A 123 -24.47 -40.66 -69.86
N ALA A 124 -23.36 -39.96 -69.63
CA ALA A 124 -22.31 -39.78 -70.65
C ALA A 124 -21.62 -41.10 -71.02
N LEU A 125 -21.50 -42.05 -70.09
CA LEU A 125 -21.03 -43.41 -70.39
C LEU A 125 -22.08 -44.21 -71.18
N ALA A 126 -23.37 -43.95 -70.98
CA ALA A 126 -24.46 -44.59 -71.71
C ALA A 126 -24.67 -44.01 -73.12
N GLU A 127 -24.46 -42.70 -73.29
CA GLU A 127 -24.62 -41.97 -74.57
C GLU A 127 -23.37 -42.01 -75.46
N LYS A 128 -22.24 -42.55 -74.98
CA LYS A 128 -21.02 -42.71 -75.79
C LYS A 128 -21.14 -43.86 -76.79
N ASN A 129 -22.19 -43.85 -77.61
CA ASN A 129 -22.24 -44.43 -78.94
C ASN A 129 -22.48 -43.26 -79.91
N ASP A 130 -21.42 -42.87 -80.61
CA ASP A 130 -21.38 -41.87 -81.68
C ASP A 130 -21.36 -40.38 -81.27
N ILE A 131 -20.16 -39.79 -81.30
CA ILE A 131 -19.96 -38.34 -81.25
C ILE A 131 -19.50 -37.86 -82.64
N SER A 132 -20.33 -37.03 -83.25
CA SER A 132 -20.14 -36.34 -84.54
C SER A 132 -19.26 -35.07 -84.38
N PRO A 133 -18.54 -34.60 -85.42
CA PRO A 133 -17.46 -33.60 -85.29
C PRO A 133 -17.92 -32.16 -84.99
N GLU A 134 -19.19 -31.83 -85.18
CA GLU A 134 -19.76 -30.47 -85.01
C GLU A 134 -19.80 -30.02 -83.53
N ILE A 135 -19.67 -30.98 -82.62
CA ILE A 135 -19.60 -30.81 -81.17
C ILE A 135 -18.24 -30.18 -80.76
N GLY A 136 -17.17 -30.38 -81.54
CA GLY A 136 -15.81 -29.97 -81.18
C GLY A 136 -15.61 -28.45 -81.01
N ASP A 137 -16.27 -27.64 -81.85
CA ASP A 137 -16.09 -26.19 -81.82
C ASP A 137 -16.92 -25.51 -80.71
N SER A 138 -18.12 -26.02 -80.43
CA SER A 138 -18.92 -25.60 -79.27
C SER A 138 -18.22 -25.92 -77.94
N TYR A 139 -17.60 -27.09 -77.85
CA TYR A 139 -16.84 -27.49 -76.66
C TYR A 139 -15.58 -26.65 -76.46
N LYS A 140 -14.88 -26.27 -77.53
CA LYS A 140 -13.75 -25.32 -77.44
C LYS A 140 -14.16 -23.98 -76.87
N ALA A 141 -15.26 -23.39 -77.33
CA ALA A 141 -15.75 -22.12 -76.80
C ALA A 141 -16.10 -22.20 -75.30
N VAL A 142 -16.73 -23.30 -74.88
CA VAL A 142 -17.03 -23.55 -73.46
C VAL A 142 -15.75 -23.73 -72.63
N ILE A 143 -14.74 -24.43 -73.16
CA ILE A 143 -13.44 -24.60 -72.50
C ILE A 143 -12.74 -23.24 -72.34
N ASP A 144 -12.70 -22.40 -73.38
CA ASP A 144 -12.07 -21.08 -73.32
C ASP A 144 -12.74 -20.17 -72.28
N ASP A 145 -14.07 -20.21 -72.17
CA ASP A 145 -14.81 -19.43 -71.17
C ASP A 145 -14.63 -19.99 -69.75
N GLN A 146 -14.52 -21.31 -69.60
CA GLN A 146 -14.13 -21.94 -68.34
C GLN A 146 -12.70 -21.55 -67.94
N GLU A 147 -11.74 -21.51 -68.86
CA GLU A 147 -10.37 -21.08 -68.60
C GLU A 147 -10.30 -19.61 -68.14
N LYS A 148 -11.08 -18.71 -68.77
CA LYS A 148 -11.22 -17.32 -68.32
C LYS A 148 -11.83 -17.23 -66.93
N LEU A 149 -12.87 -18.00 -66.64
CA LEU A 149 -13.51 -18.05 -65.33
C LEU A 149 -12.53 -18.55 -64.26
N ILE A 150 -11.82 -19.65 -64.54
CA ILE A 150 -10.79 -20.22 -63.65
C ILE A 150 -9.69 -19.19 -63.40
N SER A 151 -9.26 -18.46 -64.42
CA SER A 151 -8.24 -17.40 -64.28
C SER A 151 -8.71 -16.27 -63.37
N LYS A 152 -9.97 -15.81 -63.52
CA LYS A 152 -10.58 -14.80 -62.63
C LYS A 152 -10.72 -15.30 -61.20
N LEU A 153 -11.15 -16.55 -61.00
CA LEU A 153 -11.29 -17.16 -59.68
C LEU A 153 -9.94 -17.31 -59.00
N LYS A 154 -8.90 -17.75 -59.72
CA LYS A 154 -7.51 -17.81 -59.21
C LYS A 154 -7.00 -16.43 -58.80
N ALA A 155 -7.25 -15.39 -59.59
CA ALA A 155 -6.84 -14.03 -59.25
C ALA A 155 -7.57 -13.50 -58.00
N SER A 156 -8.89 -13.73 -57.90
CA SER A 156 -9.70 -13.38 -56.73
C SER A 156 -9.24 -14.11 -55.46
N LEU A 157 -8.94 -15.42 -55.59
CA LEU A 157 -8.45 -16.24 -54.49
C LEU A 157 -7.11 -15.72 -53.97
N ARG A 158 -6.16 -15.42 -54.86
CA ARG A 158 -4.87 -14.79 -54.49
C ARG A 158 -5.04 -13.42 -53.83
N GLN A 159 -5.97 -12.61 -54.32
CA GLN A 159 -6.26 -11.32 -53.69
C GLN A 159 -6.79 -11.51 -52.26
N ARG A 160 -7.68 -12.48 -52.05
CA ARG A 160 -8.25 -12.78 -50.74
C ARG A 160 -7.21 -13.38 -49.79
N GLU A 161 -6.33 -14.26 -50.28
CA GLU A 161 -5.18 -14.77 -49.52
C GLU A 161 -4.26 -13.63 -49.05
N ASN A 162 -3.89 -12.71 -49.94
CA ASN A 162 -3.08 -11.54 -49.59
C ASN A 162 -3.78 -10.63 -48.57
N GLN A 163 -5.10 -10.50 -48.63
CA GLN A 163 -5.87 -9.74 -47.63
C GLN A 163 -5.90 -10.45 -46.29
N LEU A 164 -6.08 -11.77 -46.27
CA LEU A 164 -6.04 -12.57 -45.05
C LEU A 164 -4.67 -12.49 -44.38
N GLU A 165 -3.58 -12.57 -45.14
CA GLU A 165 -2.22 -12.44 -44.62
C GLU A 165 -1.99 -11.05 -43.99
N LYS A 166 -2.44 -9.97 -44.66
CA LYS A 166 -2.38 -8.62 -44.08
C LYS A 166 -3.19 -8.49 -42.80
N ASN A 167 -4.39 -9.06 -42.76
CA ASN A 167 -5.23 -9.03 -41.57
C ASN A 167 -4.60 -9.84 -40.43
N TYR A 168 -3.98 -10.99 -40.74
CA TYR A 168 -3.26 -11.80 -39.76
C TYR A 168 -2.10 -11.03 -39.13
N LEU A 169 -1.25 -10.40 -39.95
CA LEU A 169 -0.15 -9.57 -39.46
C LEU A 169 -0.64 -8.39 -38.62
N ASN A 170 -1.78 -7.79 -38.97
CA ASN A 170 -2.38 -6.72 -38.18
C ASN A 170 -2.90 -7.23 -36.82
N ILE A 171 -3.54 -8.41 -36.79
CA ILE A 171 -3.99 -9.05 -35.54
C ILE A 171 -2.78 -9.35 -34.65
N GLU A 172 -1.68 -9.87 -35.22
CA GLU A 172 -0.45 -10.14 -34.47
C GLU A 172 0.18 -8.85 -33.90
N ALA A 173 0.22 -7.77 -34.68
CA ALA A 173 0.66 -6.45 -34.21
C ALA A 173 -0.25 -5.87 -33.12
N LEU A 174 -1.56 -6.10 -33.19
CA LEU A 174 -2.48 -5.69 -32.13
C LEU A 174 -2.32 -6.53 -30.87
N ASN A 175 -2.14 -7.85 -30.99
CA ASN A 175 -1.90 -8.75 -29.87
C ASN A 175 -0.62 -8.38 -29.11
N THR A 176 0.49 -8.15 -29.82
CA THR A 176 1.73 -7.68 -29.18
C THR A 176 1.56 -6.36 -28.44
N ARG A 177 0.74 -5.43 -28.96
CA ARG A 177 0.40 -4.19 -28.26
C ARG A 177 -0.48 -4.43 -27.02
N ILE A 178 -1.43 -5.37 -27.08
CA ILE A 178 -2.25 -5.77 -25.94
C ILE A 178 -1.37 -6.36 -24.84
N ASP A 179 -0.46 -7.27 -25.18
CA ASP A 179 0.46 -7.89 -24.23
C ASP A 179 1.33 -6.83 -23.54
N HIS A 180 1.87 -5.87 -24.30
CA HIS A 180 2.62 -4.76 -23.74
C HIS A 180 1.78 -3.89 -22.78
N LEU A 181 0.53 -3.60 -23.12
CA LEU A 181 -0.38 -2.86 -22.25
C LEU A 181 -0.73 -3.64 -20.98
N LEU A 182 -0.88 -4.96 -21.07
CA LEU A 182 -1.12 -5.82 -19.91
C LEU A 182 0.09 -5.82 -18.95
N GLU A 183 1.31 -5.89 -19.48
CA GLU A 183 2.53 -5.77 -18.68
C GLU A 183 2.63 -4.41 -18.00
N LEU A 184 2.37 -3.32 -18.73
CA LEU A 184 2.40 -1.98 -18.19
C LEU A 184 1.32 -1.77 -17.11
N ASN A 185 0.13 -2.33 -17.30
CA ASN A 185 -0.94 -2.29 -16.32
C ASN A 185 -0.55 -3.04 -15.03
N LYS A 186 0.02 -4.25 -15.14
CA LYS A 186 0.54 -5.00 -14.00
C LYS A 186 1.62 -4.21 -13.25
N ALA A 187 2.56 -3.59 -13.97
CA ALA A 187 3.63 -2.78 -13.37
C ALA A 187 3.07 -1.56 -12.64
N LEU A 188 2.12 -0.84 -13.25
CA LEU A 188 1.43 0.30 -12.62
C LEU A 188 0.65 -0.13 -11.38
N HIS A 189 -0.01 -1.28 -11.41
CA HIS A 189 -0.74 -1.79 -10.24
C HIS A 189 0.21 -2.04 -9.07
N ILE A 190 1.36 -2.69 -9.32
CA ILE A 190 2.38 -2.91 -8.29
C ILE A 190 2.91 -1.57 -7.75
N GLN A 191 3.22 -0.62 -8.64
CA GLN A 191 3.73 0.69 -8.24
C GLN A 191 2.69 1.47 -7.41
N TYR A 192 1.41 1.42 -7.78
CA TYR A 192 0.33 2.03 -7.04
C TYR A 192 0.20 1.44 -5.63
N GLN A 193 0.26 0.11 -5.49
CA GLN A 193 0.20 -0.53 -4.18
C GLN A 193 1.41 -0.17 -3.32
N GLN A 194 2.61 -0.09 -3.91
CA GLN A 194 3.81 0.35 -3.20
C GLN A 194 3.67 1.80 -2.70
N ALA A 195 3.23 2.72 -3.58
CA ALA A 195 3.01 4.12 -3.21
C ALA A 195 1.93 4.27 -2.12
N LYS A 196 0.83 3.51 -2.23
CA LYS A 196 -0.24 3.48 -1.22
C LYS A 196 0.28 3.00 0.13
N ASN A 197 1.07 1.93 0.17
CA ASN A 197 1.65 1.41 1.41
C ASN A 197 2.65 2.40 2.02
N GLN A 198 3.48 3.03 1.19
CA GLN A 198 4.41 4.06 1.65
C GLN A 198 3.69 5.27 2.24
N ALA A 199 2.59 5.71 1.62
CA ALA A 199 1.76 6.79 2.17
C ALA A 199 1.12 6.41 3.51
N ALA A 200 0.68 5.15 3.67
CA ALA A 200 0.13 4.67 4.94
C ALA A 200 1.19 4.66 6.06
N ILE A 201 2.42 4.22 5.75
CA ILE A 201 3.55 4.24 6.71
C ILE A 201 3.87 5.68 7.11
N SER A 202 4.02 6.58 6.15
CA SER A 202 4.31 8.00 6.44
C SER A 202 3.21 8.66 7.28
N ASN A 203 1.94 8.30 7.05
CA ASN A 203 0.83 8.80 7.85
C ASN A 203 0.88 8.27 9.29
N PHE A 204 1.25 7.01 9.48
CA PHE A 204 1.46 6.44 10.81
C PHE A 204 2.58 7.17 11.57
N GLU A 205 3.73 7.39 10.92
CA GLU A 205 4.86 8.13 11.49
C GLU A 205 4.47 9.57 11.85
N LYS A 206 3.69 10.24 10.98
CA LYS A 206 3.15 11.58 11.24
C LYS A 206 2.26 11.57 12.48
N ASN A 207 1.32 10.62 12.58
CA ASN A 207 0.42 10.51 13.73
C ASN A 207 1.20 10.25 15.04
N GLU A 208 2.23 9.38 15.02
CA GLU A 208 3.09 9.20 16.19
C GLU A 208 3.80 10.50 16.62
N CYS A 209 4.27 11.29 15.65
CA CYS A 209 4.90 12.57 15.93
C CYS A 209 3.90 13.59 16.51
N GLU A 210 2.66 13.60 15.99
CA GLU A 210 1.58 14.45 16.49
C GLU A 210 1.21 14.11 17.94
N ILE A 211 1.15 12.82 18.29
CA ILE A 211 0.93 12.37 19.66
C ILE A 211 2.06 12.84 20.58
N LYS A 212 3.33 12.63 20.18
CA LYS A 212 4.51 13.07 20.95
C LYS A 212 4.51 14.59 21.16
N LEU A 213 4.13 15.35 20.13
CA LEU A 213 4.03 16.80 20.18
C LEU A 213 2.88 17.26 21.10
N CYS A 214 1.73 16.58 21.07
CA CYS A 214 0.61 16.84 21.97
C CYS A 214 1.02 16.65 23.43
N HIS A 215 1.68 15.52 23.76
CA HIS A 215 2.19 15.25 25.10
C HIS A 215 3.17 16.34 25.56
N LYS A 216 4.10 16.78 24.69
CA LYS A 216 5.04 17.87 25.02
C LYS A 216 4.35 19.21 25.23
N LYS A 217 3.29 19.52 24.48
CA LYS A 217 2.48 20.72 24.72
C LYS A 217 1.78 20.68 26.08
N GLN A 218 1.22 19.53 26.46
CA GLN A 218 0.62 19.35 27.79
C GLN A 218 1.65 19.52 28.91
N GLU A 219 2.85 18.99 28.74
CA GLU A 219 3.96 19.15 29.69
C GLU A 219 4.37 20.62 29.86
N ILE A 220 4.44 21.40 28.76
CA ILE A 220 4.71 22.83 28.81
C ILE A 220 3.60 23.57 29.58
N LEU A 221 2.33 23.32 29.26
CA LEU A 221 1.20 23.95 29.96
C LEU A 221 1.23 23.67 31.47
N PHE A 222 1.57 22.43 31.85
CA PHE A 222 1.72 22.05 33.25
C PHE A 222 2.88 22.78 33.94
N LEU A 223 4.01 22.96 33.26
CA LEU A 223 5.14 23.73 33.79
C LEU A 223 4.82 25.22 33.90
N GLU A 224 4.10 25.79 32.93
CA GLU A 224 3.63 27.18 32.96
C GLU A 224 2.71 27.44 34.15
N ASP A 225 1.77 26.51 34.42
CA ASP A 225 0.86 26.60 35.57
C ASP A 225 1.61 26.49 36.92
N LYS A 226 2.58 25.58 37.01
CA LYS A 226 3.47 25.49 38.18
C LYS A 226 4.27 26.76 38.40
N LEU A 227 4.83 27.33 37.33
CA LEU A 227 5.59 28.57 37.39
C LEU A 227 4.68 29.72 37.83
N HIS A 228 3.47 29.81 37.28
CA HIS A 228 2.45 30.77 37.69
C HIS A 228 2.12 30.65 39.18
N THR A 229 1.86 29.44 39.66
CA THR A 229 1.56 29.17 41.08
C THR A 229 2.74 29.55 41.99
N LEU A 230 3.97 29.18 41.61
CA LEU A 230 5.18 29.58 42.33
C LEU A 230 5.34 31.11 42.38
N LYS A 231 5.09 31.78 41.26
CA LYS A 231 5.14 33.25 41.16
C LYS A 231 4.11 33.90 42.08
N MET A 232 2.88 33.40 42.12
CA MET A 232 1.85 33.89 43.05
C MET A 232 2.28 33.68 44.51
N SER A 233 2.78 32.49 44.87
CA SER A 233 3.26 32.22 46.23
C SER A 233 4.46 33.10 46.64
N PHE A 234 5.30 33.50 45.68
CA PHE A 234 6.41 34.41 45.91
C PHE A 234 5.94 35.86 46.10
N LEU A 235 4.93 36.30 45.33
CA LEU A 235 4.29 37.60 45.50
C LEU A 235 3.60 37.70 46.88
N GLU A 236 2.83 36.68 47.26
CA GLU A 236 2.17 36.61 48.58
C GLU A 236 3.18 36.66 49.74
N LYS A 237 4.32 35.95 49.62
CA LYS A 237 5.39 36.03 50.63
C LYS A 237 6.05 37.40 50.71
N ASN A 238 6.24 38.08 49.58
CA ASN A 238 6.80 39.43 49.57
C ASN A 238 5.81 40.49 50.09
N GLU A 239 4.51 40.31 49.86
CA GLU A 239 3.48 41.16 50.47
C GLU A 239 3.40 40.94 51.99
N ALA A 240 3.50 39.68 52.45
CA ALA A 240 3.61 39.37 53.88
C ALA A 240 4.89 39.95 54.54
N LEU A 241 5.98 40.10 53.79
CA LEU A 241 7.20 40.79 54.23
C LEU A 241 7.02 42.31 54.28
N LYS A 242 6.27 42.91 53.35
CA LYS A 242 5.94 44.34 53.38
C LYS A 242 4.97 44.71 54.49
N ASP A 243 4.02 43.84 54.84
CA ASP A 243 3.12 44.05 55.97
C ASP A 243 3.82 43.92 57.34
N SER A 244 5.06 43.41 57.36
CA SER A 244 5.93 43.38 58.54
C SER A 244 6.91 44.56 58.62
N GLU A 245 6.92 45.49 57.65
CA GLU A 245 7.68 46.74 57.73
C GLU A 245 6.84 47.84 58.43
N CYS A 246 6.58 47.61 59.71
CA CYS A 246 6.26 48.68 60.65
C CYS A 246 7.06 48.47 61.93
N LYS A 247 8.40 48.43 61.80
CA LYS A 247 9.41 48.88 62.77
C LYS A 247 10.83 48.56 62.29
N SER A 248 11.70 49.51 62.57
CA SER A 248 13.17 49.54 62.46
C SER A 248 13.78 49.55 61.06
N ASP A 249 14.18 50.77 60.69
CA ASP A 249 15.42 51.03 59.97
C ASP A 249 16.59 50.17 60.51
N ASP A 250 17.52 49.84 59.60
CA ASP A 250 18.84 49.23 59.82
C ASP A 250 18.92 47.70 60.04
N GLU A 251 18.61 46.91 59.01
CA GLU A 251 19.26 45.60 58.81
C GLU A 251 19.88 45.50 57.42
N LYS A 252 21.09 46.08 57.29
CA LYS A 252 22.06 45.60 56.31
C LYS A 252 22.36 44.13 56.62
N LEU A 253 21.83 43.25 55.78
CA LEU A 253 22.13 41.82 55.72
C LEU A 253 23.66 41.59 55.78
N TYR A 254 24.15 41.20 56.96
CA TYR A 254 25.45 40.53 57.09
C TYR A 254 25.33 39.16 56.41
N LEU A 255 25.67 39.09 55.13
CA LEU A 255 26.02 37.84 54.48
C LEU A 255 27.29 37.31 55.17
N ASN A 256 27.20 36.10 55.73
CA ASN A 256 28.31 35.39 56.39
C ASN A 256 29.59 35.48 55.53
N GLU A 257 30.65 36.08 56.09
CA GLU A 257 31.96 36.22 55.43
C GLU A 257 32.54 34.86 55.00
N GLU A 258 32.21 33.80 55.74
CA GLU A 258 32.53 32.41 55.42
C GLU A 258 31.80 31.90 54.17
N SER A 259 30.52 32.24 53.99
CA SER A 259 29.75 31.85 52.80
C SER A 259 30.23 32.60 51.57
N LEU A 260 30.65 33.86 51.73
CA LEU A 260 31.24 34.64 50.64
C LEU A 260 32.59 34.06 50.21
N ASN A 261 33.45 33.68 51.16
CA ASN A 261 34.73 33.02 50.87
C ASN A 261 34.56 31.65 50.22
N PHE A 262 33.56 30.86 50.66
CA PHE A 262 33.22 29.59 50.03
C PHE A 262 32.74 29.77 48.58
N LEU A 263 31.84 30.72 48.34
CA LEU A 263 31.37 31.04 46.99
C LEU A 263 32.50 31.57 46.09
N LEU A 264 33.45 32.33 46.64
CA LEU A 264 34.62 32.80 45.91
C LEU A 264 35.55 31.64 45.52
N GLN A 265 35.78 30.70 46.44
CA GLN A 265 36.55 29.48 46.15
C GLN A 265 35.85 28.61 45.10
N GLU A 266 34.55 28.40 45.23
CA GLU A 266 33.75 27.65 44.25
C GLU A 266 33.80 28.33 42.87
N GLN A 267 33.75 29.67 42.84
CA GLN A 267 33.91 30.43 41.60
C GLN A 267 35.28 30.20 40.95
N ASP A 268 36.35 30.16 41.74
CA ASP A 268 37.70 29.93 41.22
C ASP A 268 37.91 28.48 40.76
N GLU A 269 37.33 27.50 41.45
CA GLU A 269 37.31 26.10 41.00
C GLU A 269 36.55 25.93 39.68
N LEU A 270 35.39 26.59 39.54
CA LEU A 270 34.61 26.59 38.31
C LEU A 270 35.37 27.28 37.17
N LYS A 271 36.05 28.40 37.42
CA LYS A 271 36.92 29.05 36.41
C LYS A 271 38.03 28.11 35.94
N GLN A 272 38.70 27.41 36.85
CA GLN A 272 39.73 26.43 36.47
C GLN A 272 39.15 25.28 35.64
N ARG A 273 37.95 24.80 35.97
CA ARG A 273 37.28 23.73 35.23
C ARG A 273 36.86 24.17 33.83
N VAL A 274 36.34 25.39 33.69
CA VAL A 274 36.02 26.00 32.39
C VAL A 274 37.28 26.15 31.54
N LEU A 275 38.40 26.60 32.11
CA LEU A 275 39.68 26.70 31.39
C LEU A 275 40.17 25.33 30.89
N LYS A 276 40.10 24.28 31.71
CA LYS A 276 40.45 22.91 31.29
C LYS A 276 39.57 22.43 30.14
N LEU A 277 38.25 22.60 30.25
CA LEU A 277 37.31 22.24 29.20
C LEU A 277 37.56 23.03 27.91
N GLN A 278 37.92 24.31 27.99
CA GLN A 278 38.29 25.11 26.81
C GLN A 278 39.55 24.58 26.12
N ILE A 279 40.56 24.15 26.88
CA ILE A 279 41.78 23.53 26.33
C ILE A 279 41.45 22.19 25.64
N GLU A 280 40.65 21.33 26.29
CA GLU A 280 40.20 20.07 25.71
C GLU A 280 39.40 20.28 24.42
N LEU A 281 38.48 21.25 24.41
CA LEU A 281 37.68 21.61 23.24
C LEU A 281 38.56 22.15 22.10
N ALA A 282 39.58 22.95 22.41
CA ALA A 282 40.57 23.40 21.42
C ALA A 282 41.37 22.23 20.84
N SER A 283 41.80 21.28 21.68
CA SER A 283 42.48 20.06 21.24
C SER A 283 41.60 19.21 20.32
N VAL A 284 40.34 19.00 20.68
CA VAL A 284 39.38 18.23 19.86
C VAL A 284 39.07 18.93 18.54
N LYS A 285 39.01 20.27 18.52
CA LYS A 285 38.88 21.03 17.28
C LYS A 285 40.08 20.84 16.36
N ASN A 286 41.29 20.93 16.88
CA ASN A 286 42.52 20.70 16.10
C ASN A 286 42.57 19.27 15.55
N GLN A 287 42.23 18.26 16.35
CA GLN A 287 42.15 16.87 15.89
C GLN A 287 41.10 16.70 14.77
N ASN A 288 39.92 17.31 14.91
CA ASN A 288 38.91 17.29 13.85
C ASN A 288 39.37 17.98 12.57
N GLU A 289 40.15 19.05 12.69
CA GLU A 289 40.72 19.75 11.55
C GLU A 289 41.81 18.93 10.86
N GLU A 290 42.66 18.24 11.61
CA GLU A 290 43.58 17.22 11.09
C GLU A 290 42.85 16.09 10.36
N TYR A 291 41.78 15.52 10.96
CA TYR A 291 40.98 14.50 10.29
C TYR A 291 40.32 15.03 9.01
N ARG A 292 39.83 16.26 9.00
CA ARG A 292 39.28 16.90 7.80
C ARG A 292 40.35 17.11 6.72
N MET A 293 41.57 17.47 7.10
CA MET A 293 42.70 17.60 6.17
C MET A 293 43.13 16.25 5.61
N GLN A 294 43.19 15.21 6.45
CA GLN A 294 43.44 13.83 6.01
C GLN A 294 42.36 13.34 5.04
N LEU A 295 41.07 13.57 5.34
CA LEU A 295 39.96 13.25 4.43
C LEU A 295 40.06 13.99 3.09
N LYS A 296 40.46 15.28 3.10
CA LYS A 296 40.71 16.03 1.86
C LYS A 296 41.89 15.46 1.06
N SER A 297 42.97 15.03 1.72
CA SER A 297 44.10 14.40 1.03
C SER A 297 43.74 13.04 0.42
N LEU A 298 42.92 12.24 1.11
CA LEU A 298 42.40 10.97 0.60
C LEU A 298 41.44 11.20 -0.58
N SER A 299 40.58 12.22 -0.49
CA SER A 299 39.70 12.62 -1.59
C SER A 299 40.48 13.14 -2.82
N ASN A 300 41.62 13.80 -2.63
CA ASN A 300 42.47 14.28 -3.72
C ASN A 300 43.35 13.19 -4.36
N MET A 301 43.54 12.04 -3.69
CA MET A 301 44.14 10.84 -4.29
C MET A 301 43.13 10.00 -5.09
N GLN A 302 41.85 10.35 -5.01
CA GLN A 302 40.75 9.59 -5.59
C GLN A 302 40.00 10.46 -6.62
N ASN A 303 40.70 10.90 -7.66
CA ASN A 303 40.07 11.22 -8.94
C ASN A 303 40.86 10.62 -10.12
N PRO A 304 40.17 10.02 -11.11
CA PRO A 304 40.67 8.88 -11.84
C PRO A 304 41.43 9.30 -13.11
N LYS A 305 42.63 8.75 -13.28
CA LYS A 305 43.10 8.37 -14.61
C LYS A 305 43.45 6.90 -14.57
N THR A 306 42.86 6.20 -15.54
CA THR A 306 43.17 4.83 -16.00
C THR A 306 42.44 3.66 -15.32
N VAL A 307 41.51 3.11 -16.13
CA VAL A 307 41.34 1.68 -16.43
C VAL A 307 40.70 0.77 -15.37
N GLY A 308 39.45 0.40 -15.65
CA GLY A 308 38.97 -0.99 -15.71
C GLY A 308 39.15 -1.89 -14.49
N GLY A 309 38.07 -2.12 -13.74
CA GLY A 309 38.05 -3.21 -12.75
C GLY A 309 36.82 -3.22 -11.84
N ARG A 310 35.60 -3.35 -12.39
CA ARG A 310 34.35 -3.54 -11.62
C ARG A 310 34.23 -4.93 -10.96
N GLY A 311 35.34 -5.58 -10.59
CA GLY A 311 35.34 -6.92 -9.98
C GLY A 311 35.45 -6.93 -8.45
N ARG A 312 36.09 -5.93 -7.84
CA ARG A 312 36.52 -6.03 -6.42
C ARG A 312 35.50 -5.54 -5.38
N ILE A 313 34.45 -4.83 -5.78
CA ILE A 313 33.45 -4.30 -4.82
C ILE A 313 32.39 -5.36 -4.49
N GLN A 314 32.10 -6.29 -5.39
CA GLN A 314 31.18 -7.40 -5.14
C GLN A 314 31.81 -8.47 -4.22
N GLU A 315 33.12 -8.72 -4.34
CA GLU A 315 33.82 -9.69 -3.47
C GLU A 315 33.88 -9.25 -2.00
N ILE A 316 33.99 -7.93 -1.73
CA ILE A 316 33.98 -7.39 -0.36
C ILE A 316 32.59 -7.48 0.27
N PHE A 317 31.53 -7.29 -0.52
CA PHE A 317 30.15 -7.44 -0.04
C PHE A 317 29.77 -8.90 0.27
N HIS A 318 30.35 -9.87 -0.43
CA HIS A 318 30.14 -11.28 -0.15
C HIS A 318 30.89 -11.78 1.10
N LEU A 319 32.01 -11.13 1.48
CA LEU A 319 32.71 -11.46 2.74
C LEU A 319 31.95 -10.94 3.97
N PHE A 320 31.21 -9.84 3.85
CA PHE A 320 30.54 -9.18 4.98
C PHE A 320 29.20 -9.83 5.39
N LEU A 321 28.60 -10.65 4.51
CA LEU A 321 27.27 -11.25 4.75
C LEU A 321 27.27 -12.76 5.03
N GLY A 322 28.44 -13.41 5.18
CA GLY A 322 28.51 -14.77 5.75
C GLY A 322 27.72 -15.84 4.98
N VAL A 323 27.55 -15.71 3.66
CA VAL A 323 26.92 -16.74 2.83
C VAL A 323 27.99 -17.59 2.19
N ILE A 324 28.26 -18.75 2.79
CA ILE A 324 29.05 -19.81 2.16
C ILE A 324 28.19 -20.41 1.05
N ASN A 325 28.63 -20.28 -0.20
CA ASN A 325 28.16 -21.17 -1.26
C ASN A 325 29.35 -21.97 -1.81
N ILE A 326 29.32 -23.25 -1.50
CA ILE A 326 30.22 -24.28 -2.01
C ILE A 326 29.74 -24.60 -3.42
N ASN A 327 30.52 -24.27 -4.47
CA ASN A 327 30.94 -25.29 -5.42
C ASN A 327 31.88 -24.81 -6.54
N SER A 328 32.75 -25.76 -6.89
CA SER A 328 33.28 -26.04 -8.24
C SER A 328 34.41 -25.18 -8.80
N GLY A 329 35.62 -25.78 -8.80
CA GLY A 329 36.53 -25.61 -9.93
C GLY A 329 38.01 -25.47 -9.59
N MET A 330 38.68 -26.60 -9.35
CA MET A 330 40.06 -26.92 -9.74
C MET A 330 41.21 -25.92 -9.48
N CYS A 331 42.17 -26.39 -8.66
CA CYS A 331 43.63 -26.40 -8.81
C CYS A 331 44.33 -25.17 -9.45
N TRP A 332 45.42 -24.62 -8.88
CA TRP A 332 46.76 -25.23 -8.87
C TRP A 332 47.69 -24.58 -7.82
N PHE A 333 48.62 -25.40 -7.33
CA PHE A 333 49.88 -25.19 -6.60
C PHE A 333 50.60 -23.82 -6.63
N ARG A 334 51.10 -23.41 -5.44
CA ARG A 334 52.51 -23.14 -5.01
C ARG A 334 52.44 -22.13 -3.86
N GLY A 335 52.99 -22.35 -2.66
CA GLY A 335 54.31 -22.90 -2.37
C GLY A 335 55.24 -21.75 -1.97
N ILE A 336 55.26 -21.42 -0.67
CA ILE A 336 56.40 -21.17 0.24
C ILE A 336 55.81 -21.15 1.65
#